data_AF-F0VLZ8-F1
#
_entry.id   AF-F0VLZ8-F1
#
_cell.length_a   1.000
_cell.length_b   1.000
_cell.length_c   1.000
_cell.angle_alpha   90.00
_cell.angle_beta   90.00
_cell.angle_gamma   90.00
#
_symmetry.space_group_name_H-M   'P 1'
#
loop_
_entity.id
_entity.type
_entity.pdbx_description
1 polymer ?
#
loop_
_entity_poly.entity_id
_entity_poly.type
_entity_poly.pdbx_seq_one_letter_code
_entity_poly.pdbx_strand_id
1 'polypeptide(L)'
;MSWAARLLRLSSPRLGLLNLCRGDKLGAAKEKVTLKQFFDSEYFWTKANVGPFFLFLFTSPFWYQGIKTMYASCRYRKLNEREIISDRYTWLHERMLEDEVERTLLQHVPAGGFDKTRPGLILGPSIL
;
A
#
# COMPACT_ATOMS: atom_id res chain seq x y z
N MET A 1 -2.15 5.74 28.95
CA MET A 1 -1.90 4.61 28.02
C MET A 1 -2.06 5.12 26.59
N SER A 2 -0.97 5.18 25.82
CA SER A 2 -0.89 5.94 24.56
C SER A 2 -1.53 5.19 23.37
N TRP A 3 -2.32 5.91 22.57
CA TRP A 3 -2.96 5.44 21.33
C TRP A 3 -1.99 4.87 20.29
N ALA A 4 -0.72 5.26 20.37
CA ALA A 4 0.35 4.72 19.51
C ALA A 4 0.53 3.20 19.66
N ALA A 5 0.29 2.64 20.86
CA ALA A 5 0.38 1.21 21.10
C ALA A 5 -0.77 0.41 20.45
N ARG A 6 -1.89 1.08 20.13
CA ARG A 6 -3.08 0.44 19.54
C ARG A 6 -2.99 0.36 18.01
N LEU A 7 -2.34 1.34 17.37
CA LEU A 7 -2.10 1.34 15.92
C LEU A 7 -1.03 0.32 15.49
N LEU A 8 -0.09 -0.02 16.37
CA LEU A 8 0.92 -1.05 16.11
C LEU A 8 0.35 -2.50 16.13
N ARG A 9 -0.86 -2.72 16.65
CA ARG A 9 -1.49 -4.06 16.66
C ARG A 9 -2.34 -4.38 15.43
N LEU A 10 -2.71 -3.38 14.63
CA LEU A 10 -3.66 -3.55 13.52
C LEU A 10 -3.01 -3.67 12.14
N SER A 11 -1.68 -3.64 12.04
CA SER A 11 -0.98 -3.62 10.75
C SER A 11 0.05 -4.71 10.52
N SER A 12 0.12 -5.74 11.37
CA SER A 12 1.04 -6.85 11.16
C SER A 12 0.42 -7.90 10.23
N PRO A 13 0.80 -7.99 8.94
CA PRO A 13 0.62 -9.24 8.22
C PRO A 13 1.49 -10.30 8.92
N ARG A 14 0.96 -11.52 9.01
CA ARG A 14 1.68 -12.74 9.38
C ARG A 14 2.91 -12.93 8.47
N LEU A 15 4.00 -12.25 8.79
CA LEU A 15 5.33 -12.64 8.35
C LEU A 15 5.77 -13.75 9.31
N GLY A 16 5.84 -14.97 8.79
CA GLY A 16 6.30 -16.14 9.51
C GLY A 16 7.57 -15.79 10.28
N LEU A 17 7.52 -16.04 11.59
CA LEU A 17 8.66 -15.93 12.50
C LEU A 17 9.81 -16.78 11.93
N LEU A 18 10.75 -16.13 11.26
CA LEU A 18 12.12 -16.61 11.24
C LEU A 18 12.61 -16.50 12.68
N ASN A 19 12.65 -17.66 13.36
CA ASN A 19 13.39 -17.88 14.59
C ASN A 19 14.87 -17.63 14.30
N LEU A 20 15.28 -16.37 14.27
CA LEU A 20 16.68 -15.97 14.28
C LEU A 20 16.99 -15.37 15.64
N CYS A 21 17.96 -16.00 16.30
CA CYS A 21 18.51 -15.72 17.62
C CYS A 21 17.71 -16.23 18.83
N ARG A 22 17.65 -17.57 18.94
CA ARG A 22 17.69 -18.24 20.26
C ARG A 22 19.09 -17.99 20.84
N GLY A 23 19.28 -16.84 21.48
CA GLY A 23 20.49 -16.53 22.24
C GLY A 23 20.46 -17.31 23.54
N ASP A 24 21.38 -18.26 23.67
CA ASP A 24 21.66 -18.93 24.93
C ASP A 24 21.90 -17.89 26.04
N LYS A 25 21.28 -18.15 27.19
CA LYS A 25 21.45 -17.36 28.41
C LYS A 25 22.87 -17.57 28.96
N LEU A 26 23.84 -16.85 28.42
CA LEU A 26 25.14 -16.67 29.06
C LEU A 26 25.02 -15.50 30.04
N GLY A 27 24.96 -15.88 31.32
CA GLY A 27 25.00 -14.95 32.44
C GLY A 27 26.24 -14.07 32.37
N ALA A 28 26.01 -12.77 32.27
CA ALA A 28 26.91 -11.74 32.74
C ALA A 28 26.03 -10.51 32.94
N ALA A 29 25.97 -10.00 34.17
CA ALA A 29 25.42 -8.68 34.42
C ALA A 29 26.30 -7.67 33.65
N LYS A 30 25.93 -7.39 32.39
CA LYS A 30 26.59 -6.36 31.59
C LYS A 30 26.24 -5.03 32.22
N GLU A 31 27.22 -4.48 32.93
CA GLU A 31 27.26 -3.08 33.31
C GLU A 31 26.83 -2.24 32.11
N LYS A 32 25.83 -1.38 32.31
CA LYS A 32 25.28 -0.58 31.21
C LYS A 32 26.31 0.48 30.84
N VAL A 33 27.13 0.19 29.83
CA VAL A 33 28.07 1.17 29.28
C VAL A 33 27.23 2.33 28.72
N THR A 34 27.47 3.52 29.26
CA THR A 34 26.79 4.74 28.80
C THR A 34 27.39 5.16 27.46
N LEU A 35 26.58 5.68 26.51
CA LEU A 35 27.06 6.10 25.19
C LEU A 35 28.25 7.05 25.25
N LYS A 36 28.24 8.01 26.20
CA LYS A 36 29.36 8.94 26.41
C LYS A 36 30.66 8.23 26.79
N GLN A 37 30.57 7.19 27.62
CA GLN A 37 31.73 6.41 28.06
C GLN A 37 32.22 5.46 26.96
N PHE A 38 31.32 4.97 26.10
CA PHE A 38 31.69 4.14 24.94
C PHE A 38 32.47 4.92 23.88
N PHE A 39 32.06 6.17 23.61
CA PHE A 39 32.72 7.05 22.64
C PHE A 39 33.85 7.90 23.22
N ASP A 40 34.23 7.65 24.49
CA ASP A 40 35.44 8.26 25.03
C ASP A 40 36.67 7.67 24.34
N SER A 41 37.61 8.52 23.94
CA SER A 41 38.74 8.13 23.10
C SER A 41 39.59 7.01 23.74
N GLU A 42 39.87 7.13 25.03
CA GLU A 42 40.67 6.14 25.75
C GLU A 42 39.94 4.79 25.79
N TYR A 43 38.64 4.78 26.07
CA TYR A 43 37.87 3.55 26.16
C TYR A 43 37.61 2.91 24.79
N PHE A 44 37.28 3.72 23.78
CA PHE A 44 36.94 3.28 22.42
C PHE A 44 38.12 2.58 21.73
N TRP A 45 39.33 3.11 21.88
CA TRP A 45 40.52 2.58 21.19
C TRP A 45 41.25 1.48 21.96
N THR A 46 41.10 1.39 23.29
CA THR A 46 41.88 0.45 24.12
C THR A 46 41.09 -0.72 24.67
N LYS A 47 39.82 -0.53 25.05
CA LYS A 47 39.03 -1.51 25.82
C LYS A 47 37.74 -1.96 25.11
N ALA A 48 37.19 -1.13 24.23
CA ALA A 48 35.93 -1.41 23.56
C ALA A 48 36.08 -2.36 22.36
N ASN A 49 35.08 -3.22 22.15
CA ASN A 49 34.96 -3.97 20.89
C ASN A 49 34.21 -3.13 19.85
N VAL A 50 34.96 -2.48 18.97
CA VAL A 50 34.45 -1.60 17.91
C VAL A 50 34.02 -2.33 16.64
N GLY A 51 34.26 -3.64 16.53
CA GLY A 51 33.95 -4.44 15.33
C GLY A 51 32.49 -4.35 14.87
N PRO A 52 31.51 -4.63 15.75
CA PRO A 52 30.08 -4.50 15.41
C PRO A 52 29.67 -3.08 14.99
N PHE A 53 30.29 -2.06 15.58
CA PHE A 53 30.03 -0.66 15.23
C PHE A 53 30.47 -0.35 13.80
N PHE A 54 31.69 -0.73 13.42
CA PHE A 54 32.17 -0.53 12.05
C PHE A 54 31.46 -1.42 11.03
N LEU A 55 31.04 -2.64 11.40
CA LEU A 55 30.17 -3.46 10.55
C LEU A 55 28.83 -2.76 10.30
N PHE A 56 28.24 -2.15 11.32
CA PHE A 56 27.03 -1.35 11.15
C PHE A 56 27.28 -0.11 10.28
N LEU A 57 28.44 0.54 10.42
CA LEU A 57 28.81 1.68 9.59
C LEU A 57 28.94 1.29 8.11
N PHE A 58 29.59 0.16 7.81
CA PHE A 58 29.72 -0.34 6.43
C PHE A 58 28.40 -0.89 5.87
N THR A 59 27.57 -1.51 6.70
CA THR A 59 26.24 -2.01 6.30
C THR A 59 25.15 -0.94 6.40
N SER A 60 25.48 0.30 6.78
CA SER A 60 24.53 1.41 6.87
C SER A 60 23.70 1.65 5.59
N PRO A 61 24.25 1.59 4.36
CA PRO A 61 23.42 1.69 3.16
C PRO A 61 22.38 0.56 3.04
N PHE A 62 22.70 -0.66 3.50
CA PHE A 62 21.77 -1.79 3.48
C PHE A 62 20.58 -1.55 4.42
N TRP A 63 20.85 -1.15 5.67
CA TRP A 63 19.79 -0.84 6.63
C TRP A 63 18.92 0.33 6.16
N TYR A 64 19.54 1.39 5.64
CA TYR A 64 18.83 2.55 5.12
C TYR A 64 17.91 2.18 3.95
N GLN A 65 18.41 1.39 2.99
CA GLN A 65 17.59 0.89 1.88
C GLN A 65 16.49 -0.05 2.36
N GLY A 66 16.77 -0.95 3.32
CA GLY A 66 15.77 -1.85 3.89
C GLY A 66 14.57 -1.12 4.51
N ILE A 67 14.83 -0.06 5.28
CA ILE A 67 13.77 0.77 5.87
C ILE A 67 12.97 1.49 4.78
N LYS A 68 13.64 2.06 3.78
CA LYS A 68 12.94 2.70 2.64
C LYS A 68 12.08 1.72 1.87
N THR A 69 12.59 0.52 1.59
CA THR A 69 11.84 -0.53 0.90
C THR A 69 10.61 -0.96 1.69
N MET A 70 10.73 -1.11 3.01
CA MET A 70 9.59 -1.42 3.87
C MET A 70 8.52 -0.32 3.79
N TYR A 71 8.92 0.95 3.91
CA TYR A 71 8.00 2.08 3.76
C TYR A 71 7.35 2.11 2.38
N ALA A 72 8.15 1.93 1.33
CA ALA A 72 7.68 1.89 -0.05
C ALA A 72 6.66 0.78 -0.25
N SER A 73 6.93 -0.45 0.21
CA SER A 73 5.98 -1.59 0.10
C SER A 73 4.64 -1.27 0.75
N CYS A 74 4.64 -0.71 1.95
CA CYS A 74 3.40 -0.29 2.61
C CYS A 74 2.67 0.81 1.83
N ARG A 75 3.42 1.75 1.23
CA ARG A 75 2.85 2.84 0.44
C ARG A 75 2.28 2.36 -0.89
N TYR A 76 2.98 1.48 -1.61
CA TYR A 76 2.55 0.90 -2.86
C TYR A 76 1.28 0.07 -2.70
N ARG A 77 1.14 -0.68 -1.59
CA ARG A 77 -0.12 -1.39 -1.31
C ARG A 77 -1.31 -0.45 -1.22
N LYS A 78 -1.17 0.64 -0.45
CA LYS A 78 -2.22 1.67 -0.33
C LYS A 78 -2.47 2.40 -1.64
N LEU A 79 -1.44 2.61 -2.44
CA LEU A 79 -1.55 3.27 -3.74
C LEU A 79 -2.34 2.39 -4.72
N ASN A 80 -2.01 1.10 -4.81
CA ASN A 80 -2.70 0.13 -5.66
C ASN A 80 -4.18 0.00 -5.30
N GLU A 81 -4.51 -0.06 -4.00
CA GLU A 81 -5.91 -0.05 -3.56
C GLU A 81 -6.65 1.22 -3.99
N ARG A 82 -6.00 2.39 -3.88
CA ARG A 82 -6.58 3.66 -4.31
C ARG A 82 -6.77 3.74 -5.82
N GLU A 83 -5.82 3.22 -6.59
CA GLU A 83 -5.87 3.21 -8.05
C GLU A 83 -7.04 2.35 -8.54
N ILE A 84 -7.18 1.12 -8.02
CA ILE A 84 -8.30 0.23 -8.36
C ILE A 84 -9.66 0.88 -8.02
N ILE A 85 -9.74 1.53 -6.86
CA ILE A 85 -10.97 2.21 -6.44
C ILE A 85 -11.26 3.41 -7.34
N SER A 86 -10.23 4.20 -7.68
CA SER A 86 -10.35 5.36 -8.57
C SER A 86 -10.83 4.96 -9.97
N ASP A 87 -10.30 3.86 -10.52
CA ASP A 87 -10.70 3.33 -11.81
C ASP A 87 -12.17 2.90 -11.81
N ARG A 88 -12.60 2.19 -10.76
CA ARG A 88 -14.01 1.81 -10.59
C ARG A 88 -14.96 2.99 -10.46
N TYR A 89 -14.54 4.06 -9.79
CA TYR A 89 -15.34 5.29 -9.73
C TYR A 89 -15.41 6.00 -11.08
N THR A 90 -14.34 5.94 -11.88
CA THR A 90 -14.33 6.50 -13.25
C THR A 90 -15.30 5.72 -14.13
N TRP A 91 -15.23 4.39 -14.10
CA TRP A 91 -16.19 3.52 -14.79
C TRP A 91 -17.63 3.80 -14.35
N LEU A 92 -17.88 3.93 -13.04
CA LEU A 92 -19.22 4.22 -12.52
C LEU A 92 -19.72 5.59 -12.99
N HIS A 93 -18.85 6.59 -13.02
CA HIS A 93 -19.20 7.93 -13.50
C HIS A 93 -19.63 7.88 -14.98
N GLU A 94 -18.91 7.15 -15.83
CA GLU A 94 -19.28 6.96 -17.23
C GLU A 94 -20.64 6.24 -17.36
N ARG A 95 -20.89 5.19 -16.57
CA ARG A 95 -22.18 4.48 -16.57
C ARG A 95 -23.33 5.39 -16.12
N MET A 96 -23.13 6.22 -15.10
CA MET A 96 -24.15 7.14 -14.64
C MET A 96 -24.52 8.17 -15.72
N LEU A 97 -23.55 8.64 -16.49
CA LEU A 97 -23.80 9.51 -17.63
C LEU A 97 -24.55 8.79 -18.76
N GLU A 98 -24.21 7.54 -19.05
CA GLU A 98 -24.96 6.71 -20.00
C GLU A 98 -26.42 6.53 -19.57
N ASP A 99 -26.66 6.22 -18.29
CA ASP A 99 -28.00 6.05 -17.74
C ASP A 99 -28.82 7.37 -17.77
N GLU A 100 -28.16 8.51 -17.52
CA GLU A 100 -28.80 9.83 -17.60
C GLU A 100 -29.18 10.18 -19.05
N VAL A 101 -28.29 9.90 -20.00
CA VAL A 101 -28.55 10.06 -21.44
C VAL A 101 -29.66 9.11 -21.89
N GLU A 102 -29.64 7.84 -21.48
CA GLU A 102 -30.70 6.89 -21.81
C GLU A 102 -32.05 7.35 -21.24
N ARG A 103 -32.08 7.81 -19.99
CA ARG A 103 -33.29 8.32 -19.35
C ARG A 103 -33.86 9.53 -20.08
N THR A 104 -33.01 10.42 -20.60
CA THR A 104 -33.46 11.58 -21.38
C THR A 104 -33.93 11.17 -22.78
N LEU A 105 -33.23 10.25 -23.44
CA LEU A 105 -33.67 9.69 -24.74
C LEU A 105 -35.03 8.98 -24.65
N LEU A 106 -35.29 8.27 -23.55
CA LEU A 106 -36.57 7.60 -23.32
C LEU A 106 -37.75 8.57 -23.20
N GLN A 107 -37.52 9.83 -22.81
CA GLN A 107 -38.59 10.86 -22.77
C GLN A 107 -39.05 11.27 -24.17
N HIS A 108 -38.21 11.10 -25.18
CA HIS A 108 -38.54 11.40 -26.58
C HIS A 108 -39.25 10.25 -27.30
N VAL A 109 -39.48 9.13 -26.63
CA VAL A 109 -40.20 7.98 -27.19
C VAL A 109 -41.70 8.32 -27.31
N PRO A 110 -42.34 8.04 -28.46
CA PRO A 110 -43.77 8.32 -28.65
C PRO A 110 -44.64 7.51 -27.68
N ALA A 111 -45.81 8.05 -27.32
CA ALA A 111 -46.78 7.35 -26.48
C ALA A 111 -47.21 6.02 -27.14
N GLY A 112 -46.95 4.90 -26.45
CA GLY A 112 -47.16 3.55 -27.00
C GLY A 112 -45.88 2.85 -27.48
N GLY A 113 -44.73 3.52 -27.46
CA GLY A 113 -43.43 2.94 -27.84
C GLY A 113 -43.17 2.90 -29.34
N PHE A 114 -42.07 2.27 -29.73
CA PHE A 114 -41.75 2.05 -31.15
C PHE A 114 -42.50 0.84 -31.69
N ASP A 115 -43.09 0.97 -32.88
CA ASP A 115 -43.62 -0.15 -33.63
C ASP A 115 -42.46 -1.00 -34.17
N LYS A 116 -42.17 -2.12 -33.49
CA LYS A 116 -41.11 -3.05 -33.86
C LYS A 116 -41.49 -3.98 -35.02
N THR A 117 -42.74 -3.93 -35.50
CA THR A 117 -43.22 -4.80 -36.58
C THR A 117 -42.98 -4.22 -37.98
N ARG A 118 -42.80 -2.89 -38.07
CA ARG A 118 -42.59 -2.16 -39.32
C ARG A 118 -41.20 -1.52 -39.35
N PRO A 119 -40.62 -1.29 -40.54
CA PRO A 119 -39.38 -0.53 -40.64
C PRO A 119 -39.62 0.92 -40.19
N GLY A 120 -38.72 1.46 -39.37
CA GLY A 120 -38.82 2.84 -38.86
C GLY A 120 -38.77 3.90 -39.96
N LEU A 121 -38.11 3.60 -41.08
CA LEU A 121 -38.17 4.40 -42.32
C LEU A 121 -38.35 3.49 -43.53
N ILE A 122 -39.34 3.80 -44.37
CA ILE A 122 -39.53 3.18 -45.69
C ILE A 122 -38.89 4.10 -46.73
N LEU A 123 -37.78 3.64 -47.33
CA LEU A 123 -36.97 4.42 -48.29
C LEU A 123 -37.16 3.99 -49.75
N GLY A 124 -38.20 3.22 -50.07
CA GLY A 124 -38.49 2.81 -51.43
C GLY A 124 -39.81 2.04 -51.56
N PRO A 125 -40.34 1.89 -52.77
CA PRO A 125 -41.58 1.17 -53.00
C PRO A 125 -41.35 -0.36 -52.95
N SER A 126 -42.26 -1.08 -52.28
CA SER A 126 -42.32 -2.55 -52.29
C SER A 126 -43.19 -3.01 -53.47
N ILE A 127 -42.64 -2.97 -54.68
CA ILE A 127 -43.34 -3.44 -55.88
C ILE A 127 -42.92 -4.91 -56.12
N LEU A 128 -43.91 -5.80 -56.17
CA LEU A 128 -43.80 -7.18 -56.66
C LEU A 128 -44.43 -7.23 -58.05
#